data_AF-A0A523WTX4-F1
#
_entry.id   AF-A0A523WTX4-F1
#
_cell.length_a   1.000
_cell.length_b   1.000
_cell.length_c   1.000
_cell.angle_alpha   90.00
_cell.angle_beta   90.00
_cell.angle_gamma   90.00
#
_symmetry.space_group_name_H-M   'P 1'
#
loop_
_entity.id
_entity.type
_entity.pdbx_description
1 polymer ?
#
loop_
_entity_poly.entity_id
_entity_poly.type
_entity_poly.pdbx_seq_one_letter_code
_entity_poly.pdbx_strand_id
1 'polypeptide(L)'
;MTTFLYQIDHYLFVLINSKLANPVFDFLMPIITNGVIWRYPIGFAVLLLFIFGGKKGRLAVLFGGILILLSDQTSSHILKPIFHRIRPCHVVEELRLLVGCSNSFSFPSSHATNNFAAAVFFS
;
A
#
# COMPACT_ATOMS: atom_id res chain seq x y z
N MET A 1 5.26 16.23 22.39
CA MET A 1 4.93 14.79 22.31
C MET A 1 5.07 14.20 20.89
N THR A 2 5.78 14.87 19.97
CA THR A 2 5.82 14.54 18.53
C THR A 2 7.20 14.10 18.02
N THR A 3 8.26 14.37 18.77
CA THR A 3 9.66 14.05 18.39
C THR A 3 9.99 12.58 18.56
N PHE A 4 9.48 11.93 19.61
CA PHE A 4 9.74 10.52 19.88
C PHE A 4 9.23 9.61 18.76
N LEU A 5 7.97 9.78 18.35
CA LEU A 5 7.39 9.00 17.24
C LEU A 5 8.11 9.27 15.92
N TYR A 6 8.52 10.52 15.69
CA TYR A 6 9.31 10.86 14.51
C TYR A 6 10.69 10.19 14.50
N GLN A 7 11.37 10.13 15.65
CA GLN A 7 12.65 9.44 15.80
C GLN A 7 12.50 7.94 15.55
N ILE A 8 11.43 7.32 16.05
CA ILE A 8 11.14 5.90 15.79
C ILE A 8 10.88 5.68 14.30
N ASP A 9 10.02 6.48 13.67
CA ASP A 9 9.71 6.36 12.23
C ASP A 9 11.00 6.49 11.39
N HIS A 10 11.84 7.48 11.69
CA HIS A 10 13.12 7.66 11.00
C HIS A 10 14.10 6.50 11.24
N TYR A 11 14.23 6.04 12.49
CA TYR A 11 15.09 4.93 12.84
C TYR A 11 14.67 3.64 12.11
N LEU A 12 13.37 3.31 12.13
CA LEU A 12 12.83 2.16 11.42
C LEU A 12 13.00 2.29 9.91
N PHE A 13 12.81 3.49 9.37
CA PHE A 13 13.03 3.74 7.95
C PHE A 13 14.48 3.42 7.54
N VAL A 14 15.48 3.94 8.25
CA VAL A 14 16.90 3.68 7.94
C VAL A 14 17.27 2.21 8.17
N LEU A 15 16.75 1.59 9.23
CA LEU A 15 16.96 0.18 9.51
C LEU A 15 16.48 -0.69 8.34
N ILE A 16 15.27 -0.47 7.85
CA ILE A 16 14.68 -1.27 6.76
C ILE A 16 15.32 -0.91 5.41
N ASN A 17 15.44 0.38 5.08
CA ASN A 17 15.88 0.83 3.76
C ASN A 17 17.38 0.61 3.51
N SER A 18 18.21 0.67 4.55
CA SER A 18 19.67 0.62 4.40
C SER A 18 20.30 -0.60 5.07
N LYS A 19 19.89 -0.95 6.31
CA LYS A 19 20.56 -2.03 7.06
C LYS A 19 20.05 -3.42 6.72
N LEU A 20 18.77 -3.56 6.39
CA LEU A 20 18.15 -4.83 5.98
C LEU A 20 18.10 -5.02 4.47
N ALA A 21 18.55 -4.01 3.70
CA ALA A 21 18.61 -4.10 2.25
C ALA A 21 19.55 -5.22 1.81
N ASN A 22 19.09 -6.03 0.86
CA ASN A 22 19.87 -7.11 0.26
C ASN A 22 19.35 -7.43 -1.15
N PRO A 23 20.16 -8.06 -2.01
CA PRO A 23 19.81 -8.32 -3.40
C PRO A 23 18.52 -9.13 -3.59
N VAL A 24 18.17 -10.00 -2.63
CA VAL A 24 16.95 -10.80 -2.70
C VAL A 24 15.72 -9.90 -2.54
N PHE A 25 15.71 -9.00 -1.56
CA PHE A 25 14.61 -8.05 -1.38
C PHE A 25 14.58 -6.96 -2.43
N ASP A 26 15.74 -6.56 -2.98
CA ASP A 26 15.79 -5.61 -4.08
C ASP A 26 15.11 -6.15 -5.34
N PHE A 27 15.16 -7.47 -5.56
CA PHE A 27 14.45 -8.14 -6.63
C PHE A 27 12.97 -8.39 -6.30
N LEU A 28 12.67 -8.90 -5.10
CA LEU A 28 11.31 -9.32 -4.72
C LEU A 28 10.36 -8.15 -4.44
N MET A 29 10.79 -7.12 -3.72
CA MET A 29 9.89 -6.05 -3.25
C MET A 29 9.26 -5.25 -4.40
N PRO A 30 9.98 -4.90 -5.49
CA PRO A 30 9.37 -4.29 -6.66
C PRO A 30 8.29 -5.17 -7.30
N ILE A 31 8.48 -6.50 -7.34
CA ILE A 31 7.48 -7.43 -7.88
C ILE A 31 6.23 -7.45 -6.99
N ILE A 32 6.42 -7.51 -5.67
CA ILE A 32 5.33 -7.54 -4.68
C ILE A 32 4.51 -6.25 -4.75
N THR A 33 5.14 -5.09 -4.90
CA THR A 33 4.43 -3.80 -4.91
C THR A 33 3.82 -3.43 -6.26
N ASN A 34 4.25 -4.08 -7.35
CA ASN A 34 3.84 -3.69 -8.70
C ASN A 34 2.36 -4.03 -8.97
N GLY A 35 1.52 -2.99 -8.98
CA GLY A 35 0.10 -3.12 -9.25
C GLY A 35 -0.25 -3.66 -10.65
N VAL A 36 0.63 -3.57 -11.64
CA VAL A 36 0.41 -4.17 -12.97
C VAL A 36 0.54 -5.68 -12.92
N ILE A 37 1.55 -6.19 -12.19
CA ILE A 37 1.74 -7.63 -12.00
C ILE A 37 0.55 -8.22 -11.27
N TRP A 38 0.07 -7.55 -10.21
CA TRP A 38 -1.05 -8.04 -9.40
C TRP A 38 -2.44 -7.79 -9.99
N ARG A 39 -2.57 -6.87 -10.97
CA ARG A 39 -3.86 -6.57 -11.61
C ARG A 39 -4.50 -7.82 -12.23
N TYR A 40 -3.74 -8.62 -12.96
CA TYR A 40 -4.27 -9.80 -13.64
C TYR A 40 -4.64 -10.93 -12.68
N PRO A 41 -3.78 -11.35 -11.73
CA PRO A 41 -4.14 -12.37 -10.74
C PRO A 41 -5.34 -11.97 -9.88
N ILE A 42 -5.38 -10.73 -9.37
CA ILE A 42 -6.50 -10.25 -8.55
C ILE A 42 -7.78 -10.16 -9.39
N GLY A 43 -7.70 -9.64 -10.61
CA GLY A 43 -8.84 -9.59 -11.52
C GLY A 43 -9.40 -10.97 -11.83
N PHE A 44 -8.51 -11.95 -12.05
CA PHE A 44 -8.91 -13.34 -12.26
C PHE A 44 -9.55 -13.96 -11.01
N ALA A 45 -9.00 -13.73 -9.82
CA ALA A 45 -9.57 -14.20 -8.56
C ALA A 45 -10.97 -13.60 -8.31
N VAL A 46 -11.14 -12.30 -8.56
CA VAL A 46 -12.43 -11.61 -8.46
C VAL A 46 -13.44 -12.18 -9.46
N LEU A 47 -13.01 -12.46 -10.69
CA LEU A 47 -13.86 -13.07 -11.72
C LEU A 47 -14.32 -14.48 -11.29
N LEU A 48 -13.40 -15.32 -10.81
CA LEU A 48 -13.73 -16.64 -10.30
C LEU A 48 -14.69 -16.57 -9.13
N LEU A 49 -14.46 -15.66 -8.18
CA LEU A 49 -15.34 -15.47 -7.03
C LEU A 49 -16.74 -15.01 -7.46
N PHE A 50 -16.83 -14.17 -8.49
CA PHE A 50 -18.09 -13.70 -9.05
C PHE A 50 -18.88 -14.80 -9.75
N ILE A 51 -18.21 -15.64 -10.56
CA ILE A 51 -18.84 -16.71 -11.34
C ILE A 51 -19.18 -17.91 -10.45
N PHE A 52 -18.22 -18.40 -9.66
CA PHE A 52 -18.33 -19.65 -8.92
C PHE A 52 -18.73 -19.48 -7.45
N GLY A 53 -18.59 -18.28 -6.87
CA GLY A 53 -18.90 -18.03 -5.46
C GLY A 53 -20.40 -17.86 -5.15
N GLY A 54 -21.27 -17.96 -6.16
CA GLY A 54 -22.73 -17.84 -5.99
C GLY A 54 -23.16 -16.48 -5.41
N LYS A 55 -24.26 -16.44 -4.66
CA LYS A 55 -24.77 -15.20 -4.07
C LYS A 55 -23.76 -14.55 -3.11
N LYS A 56 -23.08 -15.36 -2.29
CA LYS A 56 -22.09 -14.87 -1.32
C LYS A 56 -20.86 -14.30 -2.01
N GLY A 57 -20.31 -14.98 -3.02
CA GLY A 57 -19.18 -14.48 -3.80
C GLY A 57 -19.48 -13.17 -4.51
N ARG A 58 -20.65 -13.04 -5.14
CA ARG A 58 -21.09 -11.79 -5.77
C ARG A 58 -21.22 -10.63 -4.77
N LEU A 59 -21.79 -10.89 -3.59
CA LEU A 59 -21.85 -9.89 -2.52
C LEU A 59 -20.45 -9.54 -1.99
N ALA A 60 -19.55 -10.51 -1.87
CA ALA A 60 -18.17 -10.28 -1.46
C ALA A 60 -17.40 -9.42 -2.47
N VAL A 61 -17.58 -9.65 -3.78
CA VAL A 61 -17.01 -8.79 -4.83
C VAL A 61 -17.57 -7.38 -4.75
N LEU A 62 -18.90 -7.23 -4.57
CA LEU A 62 -19.54 -5.93 -4.47
C LEU A 62 -19.06 -5.14 -3.25
N PHE A 63 -19.18 -5.72 -2.04
CA PHE A 63 -18.82 -5.03 -0.81
C PHE A 63 -17.31 -4.88 -0.64
N GLY A 64 -16.51 -5.86 -1.09
CA GLY A 64 -15.05 -5.74 -1.11
C GLY A 64 -14.59 -4.63 -2.05
N GLY A 65 -15.20 -4.51 -3.24
CA GLY A 65 -14.93 -3.41 -4.16
C GLY A 65 -15.29 -2.04 -3.58
N ILE A 66 -16.46 -1.93 -2.93
CA ILE A 66 -16.88 -0.71 -2.22
C ILE A 66 -15.90 -0.37 -1.10
N LEU A 67 -15.50 -1.36 -0.29
CA LEU A 67 -14.57 -1.15 0.81
C LEU A 67 -13.21 -0.64 0.33
N ILE A 68 -12.65 -1.23 -0.73
CA ILE A 68 -11.39 -0.78 -1.33
C ILE A 68 -11.52 0.65 -1.87
N LEU A 69 -12.62 0.96 -2.55
CA LEU A 69 -12.88 2.30 -3.06
C LEU A 69 -12.97 3.32 -1.92
N LEU A 70 -13.73 3.02 -0.86
CA LEU A 70 -13.85 3.91 0.30
C LEU A 70 -12.50 4.08 1.01
N SER A 71 -11.71 3.01 1.13
CA SER A 71 -10.38 3.03 1.74
C SER A 71 -9.41 3.89 0.95
N ASP A 72 -9.42 3.79 -0.39
CA ASP A 72 -8.58 4.58 -1.26
C ASP A 72 -8.98 6.07 -1.22
N GLN A 73 -10.28 6.37 -1.37
CA GLN A 73 -10.76 7.75 -1.34
C GLN A 73 -10.48 8.41 0.00
N THR A 74 -10.71 7.69 1.10
CA THR A 74 -10.44 8.21 2.45
C THR A 74 -8.95 8.46 2.65
N SER A 75 -8.09 7.51 2.28
CA SER A 75 -6.64 7.68 2.44
C SER A 75 -6.08 8.79 1.53
N SER A 76 -6.46 8.80 0.25
CA SER A 76 -5.88 9.65 -0.78
C SER A 76 -6.41 11.08 -0.78
N HIS A 77 -7.72 11.27 -0.54
CA HIS A 77 -8.37 12.57 -0.70
C HIS A 77 -8.80 13.22 0.61
N ILE A 78 -8.93 12.46 1.69
CA ILE A 78 -9.29 13.02 3.00
C ILE A 78 -8.04 13.11 3.87
N LEU A 79 -7.40 11.99 4.17
CA LEU A 79 -6.32 11.96 5.16
C LEU A 79 -5.02 12.59 4.66
N LYS A 80 -4.58 12.25 3.43
CA LYS A 80 -3.34 12.81 2.87
C LYS A 80 -3.33 14.35 2.83
N PRO A 81 -4.39 15.03 2.35
CA PRO A 81 -4.47 16.50 2.42
C PRO A 81 -4.73 17.06 3.82
N ILE A 82 -5.01 16.26 4.83
CA ILE A 82 -5.04 16.75 6.22
C ILE A 82 -3.62 16.77 6.79
N PHE A 83 -2.86 15.70 6.59
CA PHE A 83 -1.54 15.55 7.22
C PHE A 83 -0.39 16.18 6.42
N HIS A 84 -0.50 16.28 5.10
CA HIS A 84 0.53 16.88 4.23
C HIS A 84 1.96 16.36 4.44
N ARG A 85 2.10 15.08 4.87
CA ARG A 85 3.42 14.53 5.18
C ARG A 85 4.21 14.28 3.89
N ILE A 86 5.41 14.87 3.80
CA ILE A 86 6.33 14.68 2.66
C ILE A 86 6.88 13.24 2.68
N ARG A 87 7.13 12.66 1.49
CA ARG A 87 7.78 11.34 1.35
C ARG A 87 9.28 11.43 1.59
N PRO A 88 9.90 10.41 2.22
CA PRO A 88 11.36 10.37 2.41
C PRO A 88 12.15 10.59 1.11
N CYS A 89 11.67 10.08 -0.03
CA CYS A 89 12.36 10.21 -1.32
C CYS A 89 12.48 11.64 -1.87
N HIS A 90 11.81 12.64 -1.29
CA HIS A 90 11.97 14.05 -1.66
C HIS A 90 12.91 14.82 -0.73
N VAL A 91 13.28 14.25 0.42
CA VAL A 91 14.02 14.97 1.48
C VAL A 91 15.31 14.26 1.90
N VAL A 92 15.48 12.99 1.53
CA VAL A 92 16.68 12.20 1.80
C VAL A 92 17.43 12.00 0.48
N GLU A 93 18.61 12.63 0.35
CA GLU A 93 19.40 12.63 -0.90
C GLU A 93 19.94 11.24 -1.25
N GLU A 94 20.41 10.46 -0.28
CA GLU A 94 21.03 9.14 -0.50
C GLU A 94 20.05 7.97 -0.23
N LEU A 95 18.79 8.14 -0.63
CA LEU A 95 17.76 7.13 -0.38
C LEU A 95 17.89 5.95 -1.34
N ARG A 96 17.87 4.72 -0.81
CA ARG A 96 17.83 3.50 -1.65
C ARG A 96 16.42 3.36 -2.25
N LEU A 97 16.26 3.83 -3.48
CA LEU A 97 14.98 3.83 -4.19
C LEU A 97 14.93 2.70 -5.23
N LEU A 98 14.03 1.73 -5.02
CA LEU A 98 13.85 0.59 -5.95
C LEU A 98 12.74 0.81 -6.98
N VAL A 99 11.85 1.77 -6.72
CA VAL A 99 10.68 2.12 -7.56
C VAL A 99 10.53 3.63 -7.59
N GLY A 100 9.92 4.19 -8.64
CA GLY A 100 9.76 5.65 -8.78
C GLY A 100 9.13 6.35 -7.56
N CYS A 101 9.54 7.59 -7.30
CA CYS A 101 8.99 8.41 -6.21
C CYS A 101 7.69 9.09 -6.68
N SER A 102 6.61 8.94 -5.90
CA SER A 102 5.31 9.57 -6.19
C SER A 102 5.26 10.98 -5.58
N ASN A 103 4.69 11.93 -6.32
CA ASN A 103 4.47 13.31 -5.84
C ASN A 103 3.33 13.46 -4.81
N SER A 104 2.65 12.38 -4.43
CA SER A 104 1.59 12.42 -3.41
C SER A 104 2.14 12.38 -1.98
N PHE A 105 1.38 12.90 -1.01
CA PHE A 105 1.73 12.80 0.41
C PHE A 105 1.89 11.33 0.87
N SER A 106 2.74 11.15 1.88
CA SER A 106 3.19 9.84 2.36
C SER A 106 2.24 9.18 3.35
N PHE A 107 1.41 9.97 4.06
CA PHE A 107 0.60 9.48 5.17
C PHE A 107 -0.91 9.66 4.95
N PRO A 108 -1.72 8.60 5.11
CA PRO A 108 -1.31 7.19 5.17
C PRO A 108 -0.89 6.64 3.79
N SER A 109 -0.26 5.46 3.79
CA SER A 109 0.05 4.75 2.54
C SER A 109 -1.21 4.09 1.96
N SER A 110 -1.72 4.58 0.83
CA SER A 110 -2.90 4.00 0.18
C SER A 110 -2.70 2.54 -0.22
N HIS A 111 -1.49 2.14 -0.64
CA HIS A 111 -1.20 0.72 -0.91
C HIS A 111 -1.33 -0.13 0.34
N ALA A 112 -0.79 0.32 1.48
CA ALA A 112 -0.94 -0.42 2.74
C ALA A 112 -2.41 -0.45 3.17
N THR A 113 -3.11 0.69 3.12
CA THR A 113 -4.53 0.79 3.49
C THR A 113 -5.40 -0.17 2.67
N ASN A 114 -5.26 -0.18 1.33
CA ASN A 114 -6.10 -1.01 0.47
C ASN A 114 -5.81 -2.51 0.63
N ASN A 115 -4.54 -2.90 0.75
CA ASN A 115 -4.16 -4.31 0.94
C ASN A 115 -4.66 -4.84 2.28
N PHE A 116 -4.54 -4.07 3.36
CA PHE A 116 -5.06 -4.48 4.68
C PHE A 116 -6.59 -4.47 4.72
N ALA A 117 -7.26 -3.51 4.07
CA ALA A 117 -8.72 -3.52 3.97
C ALA A 117 -9.22 -4.79 3.26
N ALA A 118 -8.57 -5.20 2.17
CA ALA A 118 -8.88 -6.45 1.49
C ALA A 118 -8.58 -7.67 2.39
N ALA A 119 -7.41 -7.73 3.02
CA ALA A 119 -7.02 -8.86 3.88
C ALA A 119 -7.98 -9.08 5.05
N VAL A 120 -8.43 -8.01 5.70
CA VAL A 120 -9.40 -8.08 6.81
C VAL A 120 -10.80 -8.44 6.32
N PHE A 121 -11.20 -7.98 5.14
CA PHE A 121 -12.52 -8.31 4.60
C PHE A 121 -12.65 -9.78 4.19
N PHE A 122 -11.56 -10.39 3.72
CA PHE A 122 -11.51 -11.78 3.24
C PHE A 122 -10.93 -12.77 4.25
N SER A 123 -10.67 -12.35 5.50
CA SER A 123 -10.13 -13.22 6.57
C SER A 123 -11.13 -14.25 7.09
#